data_AF-A0A5N9H9E0-F1
#
_entry.id   AF-A0A5N9H9E0-F1
#
_cell.length_a   1.000
_cell.length_b   1.000
_cell.length_c   1.000
_cell.angle_alpha   90.00
_cell.angle_beta   90.00
_cell.angle_gamma   90.00
#
_symmetry.space_group_name_H-M   'P 1'
#
loop_
_entity.id
_entity.type
_entity.pdbx_description
1 polymer ?
#
loop_
_entity_poly.entity_id
_entity_poly.type
_entity_poly.pdbx_seq_one_letter_code
_entity_poly.pdbx_strand_id
1 'polypeptide(L)' 'MIPDTTKRTEAALKRHVAAIMAGDADSAMRNFADDAVVYTSEGPLHGQDAIRADIESFINSTHEGMRDNF' A
#
# COMPACT_ATOMS: atom_id res chain seq x y z
N MET A 1 20.28 -21.18 -1.52
CA MET A 1 19.29 -21.08 -0.43
C MET A 1 18.88 -19.61 -0.32
N ILE A 2 17.60 -19.28 -0.47
CA ILE A 2 17.13 -17.89 -0.30
C ILE A 2 17.13 -17.58 1.21
N PRO A 3 17.77 -16.48 1.67
CA PRO A 3 17.76 -16.10 3.08
C PRO A 3 16.32 -15.94 3.61
N ASP A 4 16.08 -16.34 4.85
CA ASP A 4 14.73 -16.24 5.45
C ASP A 4 14.19 -14.81 5.50
N THR A 5 15.07 -13.82 5.49
CA THR A 5 14.69 -12.41 5.36
C THR A 5 14.07 -12.11 4.00
N THR A 6 14.62 -12.62 2.90
CA THR A 6 14.08 -12.41 1.55
C THR A 6 12.66 -12.99 1.42
N LYS A 7 12.42 -14.21 1.94
CA LYS A 7 11.09 -14.83 1.93
C LYS A 7 10.06 -14.01 2.71
N ARG A 8 10.47 -13.45 3.85
CA ARG A 8 9.60 -12.61 4.70
C ARG A 8 9.26 -11.28 4.01
N THR A 9 10.25 -10.64 3.38
CA THR A 9 10.04 -9.41 2.60
C THR A 9 9.08 -9.66 1.43
N GLU A 10 9.26 -10.75 0.69
CA GLU A 10 8.39 -11.11 -0.43
C GLU A 10 6.95 -11.37 0.05
N ALA A 11 6.79 -12.10 1.16
CA ALA A 11 5.47 -12.34 1.73
C ALA A 11 4.79 -11.05 2.22
N ALA A 12 5.56 -10.09 2.76
CA ALA A 12 5.02 -8.80 3.17
C ALA A 12 4.53 -7.98 1.96
N LEU A 13 5.34 -7.90 0.91
CA LEU A 13 4.96 -7.22 -0.33
C LEU A 13 3.72 -7.84 -0.98
N LYS A 14 3.67 -9.18 -1.09
CA LYS A 14 2.50 -9.88 -1.65
C LYS A 14 1.21 -9.57 -0.89
N ARG A 15 1.27 -9.56 0.45
CA ARG A 15 0.12 -9.21 1.30
C ARG A 15 -0.30 -7.74 1.12
N HIS A 16 0.66 -6.83 1.02
CA HIS A 16 0.40 -5.41 0.79
C HIS A 16 -0.30 -5.17 -0.56
N VAL A 17 0.21 -5.76 -1.64
CA VAL A 17 -0.42 -5.67 -2.97
C VAL A 17 -1.82 -6.27 -2.97
N ALA A 18 -2.02 -7.42 -2.34
CA ALA A 18 -3.35 -8.04 -2.26
C ALA A 18 -4.37 -7.17 -1.51
N ALA A 19 -3.95 -6.48 -0.44
CA ALA A 19 -4.81 -5.56 0.30
C ALA A 19 -5.25 -4.36 -0.56
N ILE A 20 -4.32 -3.77 -1.32
CA ILE A 20 -4.62 -2.67 -2.25
C ILE A 20 -5.62 -3.13 -3.32
N MET A 21 -5.38 -4.29 -3.95
CA MET A 21 -6.28 -4.83 -4.98
C MET A 21 -7.68 -5.18 -4.45
N ALA A 22 -7.79 -5.51 -3.15
CA ALA A 22 -9.07 -5.75 -2.48
C ALA A 22 -9.75 -4.46 -1.98
N GLY A 23 -9.11 -3.30 -2.13
CA GLY A 23 -9.57 -2.03 -1.57
C GLY A 23 -9.52 -1.96 -0.05
N ASP A 24 -8.68 -2.77 0.59
CA ASP A 24 -8.55 -2.87 2.04
C ASP A 24 -7.38 -1.98 2.53
N ALA A 25 -7.68 -0.69 2.74
CA ALA A 25 -6.71 0.28 3.23
C ALA A 25 -6.18 -0.07 4.62
N ASP A 26 -7.01 -0.63 5.51
CA ASP A 26 -6.60 -1.02 6.86
C ASP A 26 -5.53 -2.12 6.84
N SER A 27 -5.72 -3.15 6.02
CA SER A 27 -4.72 -4.21 5.87
C SER A 27 -3.45 -3.70 5.17
N ALA A 28 -3.56 -2.77 4.22
CA ALA A 28 -2.40 -2.15 3.57
C ALA A 28 -1.55 -1.36 4.57
N MET A 29 -2.22 -0.62 5.47
CA MET A 29 -1.59 0.24 6.48
C MET A 29 -0.75 -0.51 7.53
N ARG A 30 -1.01 -1.80 7.77
CA ARG A 30 -0.26 -2.63 8.75
C ARG A 30 1.24 -2.76 8.46
N ASN A 31 1.69 -2.35 7.27
CA ASN A 31 3.10 -2.42 6.88
C ASN A 31 3.88 -1.14 7.22
N PHE A 32 3.22 -0.10 7.72
CA PHE A 32 3.85 1.18 8.03
C PHE A 32 3.95 1.42 9.54
N ALA A 33 5.14 1.78 10.00
CA ALA A 33 5.31 2.32 11.35
C ALA A 33 4.64 3.69 11.49
N ASP A 34 4.40 4.13 12.72
CA ASP A 34 3.72 5.41 13.00
C ASP A 34 4.47 6.62 12.42
N ASP A 35 5.81 6.54 12.39
CA ASP A 35 6.74 7.54 11.85
C ASP A 35 7.25 7.23 10.44
N ALA A 36 6.60 6.30 9.73
CA ALA A 36 7.01 5.91 8.39
C ALA A 36 7.03 7.09 7.41
N VAL A 37 7.94 7.02 6.44
CA VAL A 37 8.02 7.96 5.32
C VAL A 37 7.90 7.20 4.01
N VAL A 38 6.97 7.62 3.15
CA VAL A 38 6.79 7.07 1.81
C VAL A 38 7.18 8.13 0.79
N TYR A 39 8.02 7.76 -0.18
CA TYR A 39 8.41 8.63 -1.28
C TYR A 39 7.51 8.38 -2.49
N THR A 40 6.77 9.39 -2.91
CA THR A 40 5.93 9.37 -4.12
C THR A 40 6.51 10.31 -5.18
N SER A 41 5.87 10.41 -6.35
CA SER A 41 6.24 11.39 -7.38
C SER A 41 6.02 12.84 -6.93
N GLU A 42 5.08 13.06 -6.01
CA GLU A 42 4.71 14.40 -5.51
C GLU A 42 5.57 14.82 -4.30
N GLY A 43 6.37 13.90 -3.74
CA GLY A 43 7.26 14.15 -2.61
C GLY A 43 7.09 13.14 -1.48
N PRO A 44 7.73 13.39 -0.32
CA PRO A 44 7.63 12.50 0.83
C PRO A 44 6.31 12.71 1.60
N LEU A 45 5.67 11.61 1.97
CA LEU A 45 4.54 11.55 2.90
C LEU A 45 5.06 11.11 4.27
N HIS A 46 4.76 11.89 5.31
CA HIS A 46 5.25 11.65 6.66
C HIS A 46 4.12 11.19 7.58
N GLY A 47 4.32 10.03 8.20
CA GLY A 47 3.40 9.46 9.17
C GLY A 47 2.19 8.74 8.55
N GLN A 48 1.53 7.92 9.36
CA GLN A 48 0.45 7.04 8.90
C GLN A 48 -0.75 7.78 8.31
N ASP A 49 -1.10 8.98 8.78
CA ASP A 49 -2.27 9.70 8.30
C ASP A 49 -2.10 10.14 6.84
N ALA A 50 -0.93 10.69 6.50
CA ALA A 50 -0.61 11.09 5.13
C ALA A 50 -0.54 9.89 4.19
N ILE A 51 0.06 8.78 4.66
CA ILE A 51 0.17 7.53 3.89
C ILE A 51 -1.21 6.89 3.68
N ARG A 52 -2.08 6.88 4.70
CA ARG A 52 -3.44 6.35 4.61
C ARG A 52 -4.25 7.11 3.57
N ALA A 53 -4.23 8.45 3.61
CA ALA A 53 -4.97 9.28 2.66
C ALA A 53 -4.55 9.00 1.21
N ASP A 54 -3.26 8.80 0.96
CA ASP A 54 -2.73 8.44 -0.37
C ASP A 54 -3.19 7.05 -0.83
N ILE A 55 -3.11 6.05 0.05
CA ILE A 55 -3.57 4.68 -0.24
C ILE A 55 -5.08 4.65 -0.54
N GLU A 56 -5.89 5.35 0.25
CA GLU A 56 -7.34 5.43 0.04
C GLU A 56 -7.67 6.10 -1.31
N SER A 57 -6.97 7.19 -1.64
CA SER A 57 -7.08 7.85 -2.95
C SER A 57 -6.70 6.90 -4.10
N PHE A 58 -5.61 6.16 -3.95
CA PHE A 58 -5.17 5.18 -4.94
C PHE A 58 -6.17 4.03 -5.14
N ILE A 59 -6.71 3.47 -4.05
CA ILE A 59 -7.72 2.41 -4.08
C ILE A 59 -8.99 2.89 -4.80
N ASN A 60 -9.45 4.11 -4.50
CA ASN A 60 -10.65 4.67 -5.09
C ASN A 60 -10.49 4.95 -6.58
N SER A 61 -9.36 5.55 -7.00
CA SER A 61 -9.08 5.77 -8.42
C SER A 61 -8.93 4.46 -9.22
N THR A 62 -8.40 3.41 -8.59
CA THR A 62 -8.35 2.06 -9.20
C THR A 62 -9.75 1.48 -9.37
N HIS A 63 -10.63 1.62 -8.37
CA HIS A 63 -12.02 1.15 -8.46
C HIS A 63 -12.82 1.89 -9.54
N GLU A 64 -12.66 3.20 -9.64
CA GLU A 64 -13.31 4.02 -10.68
C GLU A 64 -12.81 3.63 -12.08
N GLY A 65 -11.50 3.53 -12.28
CA GLY A 65 -10.92 3.09 -13.55
C GLY A 65 -11.29 1.66 -13.96
N MET A 66 -11.67 0.80 -13.01
CA MET A 66 -12.20 -0.54 -13.30
C MET A 66 -13.71 -0.53 -13.59
N ARG A 67 -14.49 0.41 -13.05
CA ARG A 67 -15.93 0.56 -13.33
C ARG A 67 -16.20 1.13 -14.72
N ASP A 68 -15.38 2.06 -15.19
CA ASP A 68 -15.57 2.71 -16.49
C ASP A 68 -15.21 1.82 -17.70
N ASN A 69 -14.69 0.61 -17.45
CA ASN A 69 -14.29 -0.37 -18.46
C ASN A 69 -15.32 -1.50 -18.68
N PHE A 70 -16.54 -1.38 -18.15
CA PHE A 70 -17.64 -2.34 -18.35
C PHE A 70 -18.92 -1.69 -18.88
#